data_AF-A0AAD1RYE3-F1
#
_entry.id   AF-A0AAD1RYE3-F1
#
_cell.length_a   1.000
_cell.length_b   1.000
_cell.length_c   1.000
_cell.angle_alpha   90.00
_cell.angle_beta   90.00
_cell.angle_gamma   90.00
#
_symmetry.space_group_name_H-M   'P 1'
#
loop_
_entity.id
_entity.type
_entity.pdbx_description
1 polymer ?
#
loop_
_entity_poly.entity_id
_entity_poly.type
_entity_poly.pdbx_seq_one_letter_code
_entity_poly.pdbx_strand_id
1 'polypeptide(L)' 'KSLSYLGIKIGYDYNTLFNNNYVPLIKTLKKDLENWHDKPISWIGRIHSIKMNILPRLLFLFQALPIKPNWLKLLTIYS' A
#
# COMPACT_ATOMS: atom_id res chain seq x y z
N LYS A 1 -12.83 -19.92 -1.62
CA LYS A 1 -11.45 -20.35 -1.96
C LYS A 1 -10.71 -19.12 -2.49
N SER A 2 -9.64 -18.64 -1.84
CA SER A 2 -8.88 -17.46 -2.29
C SER A 2 -7.63 -17.91 -3.03
N LEU A 3 -7.33 -17.30 -4.18
CA LEU A 3 -6.13 -17.60 -4.96
C LEU A 3 -4.98 -16.72 -4.48
N SER A 4 -3.81 -17.32 -4.23
CA SER A 4 -2.61 -16.57 -3.88
C SER A 4 -1.64 -16.60 -5.05
N TYR A 5 -1.21 -15.44 -5.54
CA TYR A 5 -0.22 -15.32 -6.62
C TYR A 5 0.77 -14.20 -6.31
N LEU A 6 2.07 -14.48 -6.41
CA LEU A 6 3.15 -13.53 -6.11
C LEU A 6 3.01 -12.82 -4.74
N GLY A 7 2.48 -13.52 -3.73
CA GLY A 7 2.25 -12.97 -2.40
C GLY A 7 0.98 -12.14 -2.23
N ILE A 8 0.19 -11.97 -3.30
CA ILE A 8 -1.10 -11.27 -3.29
C ILE A 8 -2.22 -12.30 -3.13
N LYS A 9 -3.13 -12.03 -2.19
CA LYS A 9 -4.35 -12.84 -1.97
C LYS A 9 -5.50 -12.24 -2.77
N ILE A 10 -5.92 -12.93 -3.82
CA ILE A 10 -7.03 -12.55 -4.67
C ILE A 10 -8.31 -13.15 -4.10
N GLY A 11 -9.21 -12.27 -3.65
CA GLY A 11 -10.58 -12.60 -3.24
C GLY A 11 -11.60 -12.16 -4.29
N TYR A 12 -12.84 -12.62 -4.16
CA TYR A 12 -13.92 -12.24 -5.07
C TYR A 12 -14.43 -10.81 -4.84
N ASP A 13 -14.37 -10.33 -3.59
CA ASP A 13 -14.86 -9.00 -3.22
C ASP A 13 -13.74 -7.96 -3.09
N TYR A 14 -14.01 -6.74 -3.54
CA TYR A 14 -13.10 -5.59 -3.41
C TYR A 14 -12.67 -5.32 -1.96
N ASN A 15 -13.60 -5.41 -1.01
CA ASN A 15 -13.28 -5.20 0.41
C ASN A 15 -12.30 -6.26 0.92
N THR A 16 -12.44 -7.51 0.46
CA THR A 16 -11.53 -8.59 0.84
C THR A 16 -10.17 -8.45 0.18
N LEU A 17 -10.11 -8.03 -1.09
CA LEU A 17 -8.86 -7.72 -1.80
C LEU A 17 -8.09 -6.59 -1.09
N PHE A 18 -8.78 -5.52 -0.71
CA PHE A 18 -8.15 -4.40 0.01
C PHE A 18 -7.65 -4.83 1.39
N ASN A 19 -8.54 -5.41 2.22
CA ASN A 19 -8.19 -5.78 3.59
C ASN A 19 -7.09 -6.85 3.65
N ASN A 20 -7.08 -7.81 2.72
CA ASN A 20 -6.10 -8.90 2.76
C ASN A 20 -4.70 -8.50 2.26
N ASN A 21 -4.57 -7.43 1.48
CA ASN A 21 -3.30 -7.04 0.87
C ASN A 21 -2.79 -5.67 1.33
N TYR A 22 -3.66 -4.64 1.36
CA TYR A 22 -3.25 -3.28 1.72
C TYR A 22 -3.05 -3.11 3.22
N VAL A 23 -3.98 -3.58 4.06
CA VAL A 23 -3.87 -3.46 5.53
C VAL A 23 -2.58 -4.08 6.07
N PRO A 24 -2.20 -5.33 5.73
CA PRO A 24 -0.95 -5.89 6.20
C PRO A 24 0.28 -5.15 5.64
N LEU A 25 0.25 -4.68 4.38
CA LEU A 25 1.34 -3.89 3.82
C LEU A 25 1.52 -2.58 4.61
N ILE A 26 0.45 -1.85 4.88
CA ILE A 26 0.48 -0.59 5.63
C ILE A 26 1.03 -0.81 7.05
N LYS A 27 0.65 -1.91 7.71
CA LYS A 27 1.18 -2.26 9.03
C LYS A 27 2.69 -2.48 8.99
N THR A 28 3.19 -3.19 7.98
CA THR A 28 4.63 -3.39 7.77
C THR A 28 5.34 -2.08 7.48
N LEU A 29 4.78 -1.24 6.61
CA LEU A 29 5.34 0.07 6.29
C LEU A 29 5.40 0.99 7.52
N LYS A 30 4.38 0.96 8.38
CA LYS A 30 4.38 1.71 9.64
C LYS A 30 5.53 1.27 10.55
N LYS A 31 5.72 -0.04 10.70
CA LYS A 31 6.83 -0.60 11.49
C LYS A 31 8.20 -0.25 10.88
N ASP A 32 8.33 -0.32 9.56
CA ASP A 32 9.56 0.06 8.85
C ASP A 32 9.87 1.55 9.08
N LEU A 33 8.86 2.42 9.04
CA LEU A 33 8.98 3.85 9.33
C LEU A 33 9.33 4.14 10.79
N GLU A 34 8.72 3.44 11.74
CA GLU A 34 9.05 3.53 13.18
C GLU A 34 10.54 3.18 13.39
N ASN A 35 11.02 2.08 12.79
CA ASN A 35 12.44 1.70 12.86
C ASN A 35 13.39 2.70 12.16
N TRP A 36 12.91 3.43 11.14
CA TRP A 36 13.70 4.47 10.47
C TRP A 36 13.68 5.80 11.20
N HIS A 37 12.66 6.06 12.01
CA HIS A 37 12.56 7.25 12.83
C HIS A 37 13.75 7.37 13.79
N ASP A 38 14.15 6.24 14.37
CA ASP A 38 15.25 6.14 15.33
C ASP A 38 16.65 6.23 14.71
N LYS A 39 16.76 6.19 13.37
CA LYS A 39 18.06 6.28 12.67
C LYS A 39 18.49 7.73 12.44
N PRO A 40 19.80 8.04 12.61
CA PRO A 40 20.36 9.36 12.33
C PRO A 40 20.52 9.57 10.81
N ILE A 41 19.40 9.79 10.12
CA ILE A 41 19.33 10.06 8.68
C ILE A 41 18.88 11.50 8.47
N SER A 42 19.52 12.22 7.55
CA SER A 42 19.10 13.56 7.16
C SER A 42 17.66 13.57 6.65
N TRP A 43 16.97 14.71 6.78
CA TRP A 43 15.60 14.86 6.27
C TRP A 43 15.49 14.54 4.78
N ILE A 44 16.47 14.95 3.96
CA ILE A 44 16.51 14.63 2.53
C ILE A 44 16.74 13.13 2.28
N GLY A 45 17.58 12.49 3.10
CA GLY A 45 17.82 11.05 3.04
C GLY A 45 16.56 10.26 3.35
N ARG A 46 15.77 10.71 4.34
CA ARG A 46 14.48 10.10 4.69
C ARG A 46 13.49 10.14 3.53
N ILE A 47 13.37 11.26 2.82
CA ILE A 47 12.50 11.38 1.64
C ILE A 47 12.93 10.42 0.53
N HIS A 48 14.23 10.33 0.25
CA HIS A 48 14.74 9.40 -0.76
C HIS A 48 14.52 7.94 -0.34
N SER A 49 14.74 7.59 0.93
CA SER A 49 14.46 6.24 1.43
C SER A 49 12.98 5.88 1.33
N ILE A 50 12.06 6.80 1.64
CA ILE A 50 10.61 6.58 1.46
C ILE A 50 10.30 6.36 -0.03
N LYS A 51 10.82 7.21 -0.92
CA LYS A 51 10.64 7.08 -2.37
C LYS A 51 11.22 5.77 -2.93
N MET A 52 12.32 5.27 -2.38
CA MET A 52 12.96 4.05 -2.89
C MET A 52 12.38 2.77 -2.30
N ASN A 53 11.88 2.78 -1.07
CA ASN A 53 11.41 1.56 -0.41
C ASN A 53 9.88 1.46 -0.35
N ILE A 54 9.19 2.55 0.00
CA ILE A 54 7.75 2.53 0.26
C ILE A 54 6.95 2.66 -1.05
N LEU A 55 7.35 3.60 -1.90
CA LEU A 55 6.68 3.85 -3.17
C LEU A 55 6.61 2.61 -4.09
N PRO A 56 7.70 1.86 -4.37
CA PRO A 56 7.61 0.69 -5.25
C PRO A 56 6.75 -0.43 -4.67
N ARG A 57 6.73 -0.62 -3.35
CA ARG A 57 5.87 -1.62 -2.70
C ARG A 57 4.38 -1.29 -2.87
N LEU A 58 4.01 -0.02 -2.75
CA LEU A 58 2.64 0.44 -2.97
C LEU A 58 2.26 0.36 -4.46
N LEU A 59 3.16 0.79 -5.36
CA LEU A 59 2.96 0.73 -6.80
C LEU A 59 2.74 -0.71 -7.28
N PHE A 60 3.51 -1.67 -6.76
CA PHE A 60 3.33 -3.08 -7.07
C PHE A 60 1.91 -3.56 -6.75
N LEU A 61 1.36 -3.22 -5.58
CA LEU A 61 -0.03 -3.57 -5.25
C LEU A 61 -1.05 -2.86 -6.16
N PHE A 62 -0.84 -1.58 -6.46
CA PHE A 62 -1.72 -0.84 -7.36
C PHE A 62 -1.75 -1.40 -8.78
N GLN A 63 -0.62 -1.89 -9.28
CA GLN A 63 -0.51 -2.48 -10.61
C GLN A 63 -1.06 -3.92 -10.64
N ALA A 64 -0.83 -4.68 -9.58
CA ALA A 64 -1.22 -6.08 -9.52
C ALA A 64 -2.69 -6.31 -9.14
N LEU A 65 -3.32 -5.38 -8.44
CA LEU A 65 -4.72 -5.44 -8.08
C LEU A 65 -5.53 -4.49 -8.98
N PRO A 66 -6.47 -5.00 -9.79
CA PRO A 66 -7.35 -4.16 -10.61
C PRO A 66 -8.45 -3.53 -9.74
N ILE A 67 -8.07 -2.73 -8.76
CA ILE A 67 -9.01 -1.90 -8.00
C ILE A 67 -9.33 -0.74 -8.92
N LYS A 68 -10.51 -0.77 -9.53
CA LYS A 68 -11.01 0.38 -10.28
C LYS A 68 -11.38 1.47 -9.25
N PRO A 69 -10.64 2.59 -9.15
CA PRO A 69 -11.14 3.72 -8.39
C PRO A 69 -12.47 4.13 -9.01
N ASN A 70 -13.55 4.05 -8.22
CA ASN A 70 -14.81 4.63 -8.65
C ASN A 70 -14.70 6.15 -8.49
N TRP A 71 -14.15 6.82 -9.50
CA TRP A 71 -13.90 8.27 -9.52
C TRP A 71 -15.16 9.08 -9.16
N LEU A 72 -16.34 8.61 -9.57
CA LEU A 72 -17.64 9.21 -9.27
C LEU A 72 -17.98 9.16 -7.76
N LYS A 73 -17.53 8.11 -7.06
CA LYS A 73 -17.77 7.95 -5.62
C LYS A 73 -16.85 8.84 -4.78
N LEU A 74 -15.70 9.26 -5.31
CA LEU A 74 -14.83 10.24 -4.65
C LEU A 74 -15.40 11.66 -4.79
N LEU A 75 -15.88 12.03 -5.98
CA LEU A 75 -16.46 13.35 -6.21
C LEU A 75 -17.68 13.63 -5.33
N THR A 76 -18.49 12.61 -5.05
CA THR A 76 -19.68 12.72 -4.18
C THR A 76 -19.38 12.78 -2.68
N ILE A 77 -18.16 12.44 -2.25
CA ILE A 77 -17.73 12.56 -0.84
C ILE A 77 -17.13 13.95 -0.56
N TYR A 78 -16.65 14.64 -1.60
CA TYR A 78 -16.04 15.98 -1.50
C TYR A 78 -16.94 17.12 -2.03
N SER A 79 -18.17 16.82 -2.47
CA SER A 79 -19.23 17.80 -2.79
C SER A 79 -20.25 17.87 -1.66
#